data_AF-A0A382ECD3-F1
#
_entry.id   AF-A0A382ECD3-F1
#
_cell.length_a   1.000
_cell.length_b   1.000
_cell.length_c   1.000
_cell.angle_alpha   90.00
_cell.angle_beta   90.00
_cell.angle_gamma   90.00
#
_symmetry.space_group_name_H-M   'P 1'
#
loop_
_entity.id
_entity.type
_entity.pdbx_description
1 polymer ?
#
loop_
_entity_poly.entity_id
_entity_poly.type
_entity_poly.pdbx_seq_one_letter_code
_entity_poly.pdbx_strand_id
1 'polypeptide(L)'
;MICEKYDLLHLSTGDMLRNEIGSNSELGKNVKETMDSGKLVSDEMIIKIIDLAIKNRAKNNFSGYLFDGFPRNIHQANLLSQLLNSLNINLDCVVLIEVDESISLQRILSRKESECRSDDNEETLTSRLQVYSQETKPLIEHYSSSSMVKK
;
A
#
# COMPACT_ATOMS: atom_id res chain seq x y z
N MET A 1 -4.00 -6.20 -15.32
CA MET A 1 -5.21 -7.07 -15.30
C MET A 1 -6.43 -6.45 -14.62
N ILE A 2 -6.46 -6.16 -13.30
CA ILE A 2 -7.66 -5.55 -12.66
C ILE A 2 -7.87 -4.11 -13.13
N CYS A 3 -6.84 -3.27 -13.03
CA CYS A 3 -6.94 -1.86 -13.43
C CYS A 3 -7.31 -1.68 -14.90
N GLU A 4 -6.74 -2.50 -15.80
CA GLU A 4 -7.06 -2.45 -17.23
C GLU A 4 -8.49 -2.90 -17.51
N LYS A 5 -8.98 -3.93 -16.80
CA LYS A 5 -10.32 -4.48 -17.00
C LYS A 5 -11.42 -3.53 -16.55
N TYR A 6 -11.18 -2.78 -15.48
CA TYR A 6 -12.18 -1.90 -14.85
C TYR A 6 -11.86 -0.40 -14.98
N ASP A 7 -10.84 -0.05 -15.77
CA ASP A 7 -10.37 1.32 -15.95
C ASP A 7 -10.12 2.07 -14.62
N LEU A 8 -9.30 1.44 -13.76
CA LEU A 8 -8.97 1.98 -12.43
C LEU A 8 -7.60 2.62 -12.41
N LEU A 9 -7.50 3.75 -11.70
CA LEU A 9 -6.22 4.33 -11.34
C LEU A 9 -5.53 3.47 -10.27
N HIS A 10 -4.40 2.84 -10.63
CA HIS A 10 -3.56 2.12 -9.67
C HIS A 10 -2.75 3.08 -8.79
N LEU A 11 -2.93 2.96 -7.48
CA LEU A 11 -2.24 3.71 -6.44
C LEU A 11 -1.44 2.75 -5.56
N SER A 12 -0.25 2.36 -6.04
CA SER A 12 0.70 1.52 -5.30
C SER A 12 1.59 2.38 -4.41
N THR A 13 1.35 2.37 -3.10
CA THR A 13 2.14 3.19 -2.16
C THR A 13 3.60 2.78 -2.15
N GLY A 14 3.90 1.49 -2.30
CA GLY A 14 5.27 1.00 -2.40
C GLY A 14 6.03 1.58 -3.59
N ASP A 15 5.41 1.66 -4.77
CA ASP A 15 6.04 2.24 -5.96
C ASP A 15 6.16 3.76 -5.84
N MET A 16 5.14 4.42 -5.30
CA MET A 16 5.17 5.87 -5.09
C MET A 16 6.30 6.27 -4.14
N LEU A 17 6.49 5.52 -3.04
CA LEU A 17 7.60 5.72 -2.11
C LEU A 17 8.95 5.45 -2.75
N ARG A 18 9.09 4.36 -3.52
CA ARG A 18 10.35 4.06 -4.26
C ARG A 18 10.70 5.15 -5.27
N ASN A 19 9.72 5.69 -5.97
CA ASN A 19 9.93 6.82 -6.88
C ASN A 19 10.39 8.08 -6.12
N GLU A 20 9.85 8.32 -4.93
CA GLU A 20 10.30 9.43 -4.07
C GLU A 20 11.71 9.21 -3.52
N ILE A 21 12.11 7.97 -3.19
CA ILE A 21 13.51 7.66 -2.85
C ILE A 21 14.44 8.05 -4.02
N GLY A 22 14.03 7.75 -5.26
CA GLY A 22 14.78 8.08 -6.47
C GLY A 22 14.92 9.58 -6.74
N SER A 23 14.08 10.43 -6.12
CA SER A 23 14.14 11.89 -6.29
C SER A 23 15.30 12.55 -5.52
N ASN A 24 15.99 11.82 -4.65
CA ASN A 24 17.06 12.30 -3.75
C ASN A 24 16.63 13.48 -2.83
N SER A 25 15.32 13.66 -2.63
CA SER A 25 14.80 14.63 -1.66
C SER A 25 15.15 14.21 -0.22
N GLU A 26 15.15 15.17 0.71
CA GLU A 26 15.29 14.88 2.15
C GLU A 26 14.20 13.90 2.63
N LEU A 27 13.02 14.04 2.04
CA LEU A 27 11.88 13.17 2.21
C LEU A 27 12.17 11.72 1.74
N GLY A 28 12.76 11.56 0.56
CA GLY A 28 13.16 10.26 0.00
C GLY A 28 14.19 9.52 0.86
N LYS A 29 15.11 10.24 1.52
CA LYS A 29 16.10 9.62 2.44
C LYS A 29 15.42 9.01 3.66
N ASN A 30 14.54 9.75 4.33
CA ASN A 30 13.79 9.26 5.50
C ASN A 30 12.90 8.06 5.14
N VAL A 31 12.29 8.09 3.95
CA VAL A 31 11.50 6.96 3.42
C VAL A 31 12.38 5.73 3.23
N LYS A 32 13.57 5.90 2.63
CA LYS A 32 14.50 4.80 2.37
C LYS A 32 14.88 4.07 3.66
N GLU A 33 15.32 4.81 4.68
CA GLU A 33 15.71 4.23 5.98
C GLU A 33 14.56 3.46 6.62
N THR A 34 13.35 4.03 6.59
CA THR A 34 12.16 3.40 7.15
C THR A 34 11.82 2.09 6.41
N MET A 35 11.85 2.12 5.08
CA MET A 35 11.53 0.96 4.24
C MET A 35 12.55 -0.16 4.35
N ASP A 36 13.85 0.15 4.37
CA ASP A 36 14.93 -0.84 4.52
C ASP A 36 14.82 -1.55 5.89
N SER A 37 14.38 -0.84 6.94
CA SER A 37 14.12 -1.43 8.26
C SER A 37 12.83 -2.27 8.34
N GLY A 38 12.05 -2.35 7.25
CA GLY A 38 10.78 -3.11 7.21
C GLY A 38 9.61 -2.43 7.94
N LYS A 39 9.75 -1.16 8.34
CA LYS A 39 8.72 -0.39 9.05
C LYS A 39 7.79 0.34 8.08
N LEU A 40 6.68 0.84 8.62
CA LEU A 40 5.76 1.71 7.89
C LEU A 40 6.25 3.15 7.90
N VAL A 41 6.14 3.80 6.73
CA VAL A 41 6.29 5.27 6.60
C VAL A 41 5.09 5.95 7.27
N SER A 42 5.28 7.15 7.79
CA SER A 42 4.25 7.87 8.56
C SER A 42 2.95 8.07 7.76
N ASP A 43 1.83 7.90 8.46
CA ASP A 43 0.49 7.92 7.88
C ASP A 43 0.17 9.24 7.16
N GLU A 44 0.56 10.38 7.77
CA GLU A 44 0.39 11.71 7.19
C GLU A 44 1.08 11.87 5.83
N MET A 45 2.26 11.26 5.69
CA MET A 45 3.04 11.35 4.48
C MET A 45 2.42 10.52 3.35
N ILE A 46 1.96 9.31 3.66
CA ILE A 46 1.28 8.46 2.68
C ILE A 46 0.00 9.11 2.17
N ILE A 47 -0.81 9.71 3.05
CA ILE A 47 -2.03 10.43 2.64
C ILE A 47 -1.70 11.59 1.71
N LYS A 48 -0.66 12.38 1.99
CA LYS A 48 -0.25 13.47 1.10
C LYS A 48 0.15 12.95 -0.29
N ILE A 49 0.90 11.86 -0.35
CA ILE A 49 1.34 11.24 -1.62
C ILE A 49 0.13 10.73 -2.42
N ILE A 50 -0.84 10.09 -1.76
CA ILE A 50 -2.07 9.61 -2.39
C ILE A 50 -2.93 10.77 -2.89
N ASP A 51 -3.17 11.80 -2.07
CA ASP A 51 -3.97 12.97 -2.44
C ASP A 51 -3.37 13.69 -3.66
N LEU A 52 -2.05 13.90 -3.69
CA LEU A 52 -1.35 14.47 -4.84
C LEU A 52 -1.51 13.61 -6.10
N ALA A 53 -1.43 12.28 -5.97
CA ALA A 53 -1.57 11.39 -7.12
C ALA A 53 -2.98 11.38 -7.69
N ILE A 54 -4.00 11.40 -6.83
CA ILE A 54 -5.40 11.54 -7.25
C ILE A 54 -5.59 12.87 -7.98
N LYS A 55 -5.14 13.99 -7.39
CA LYS A 55 -5.28 15.33 -8.00
C LYS A 55 -4.55 15.45 -9.34
N ASN A 56 -3.32 14.95 -9.43
CA ASN A 56 -2.52 15.01 -10.67
C ASN A 56 -3.15 14.20 -11.80
N ARG A 57 -3.85 13.12 -11.48
CA ARG A 57 -4.46 12.21 -12.46
C ARG A 57 -5.97 12.37 -12.63
N ALA A 58 -6.58 13.32 -11.92
CA ALA A 58 -8.01 13.63 -12.01
C ALA A 58 -8.47 14.00 -13.43
N LYS A 59 -7.56 14.47 -14.30
CA LYS A 59 -7.87 14.82 -15.70
C LYS A 59 -8.08 13.62 -16.62
N ASN A 60 -7.71 12.41 -16.19
CA ASN A 60 -7.73 11.22 -17.04
C ASN A 60 -9.09 10.48 -17.01
N ASN A 61 -10.09 10.99 -16.29
CA ASN A 61 -11.45 10.43 -16.18
C ASN A 61 -11.49 8.90 -15.91
N PHE A 62 -10.66 8.42 -14.99
CA PHE A 62 -10.71 7.00 -14.57
C PHE A 62 -12.06 6.66 -13.94
N SER A 63 -12.50 5.42 -14.16
CA SER A 63 -13.75 4.88 -13.61
C SER A 63 -13.68 4.60 -12.10
N GLY A 64 -12.48 4.57 -11.51
CA GLY A 64 -12.27 4.40 -10.08
C GLY A 64 -10.80 4.29 -9.68
N TYR A 65 -10.54 3.74 -8.50
CA TYR A 65 -9.20 3.65 -7.91
C TYR A 65 -8.92 2.24 -7.39
N LEU A 66 -7.69 1.77 -7.54
CA LEU A 66 -7.18 0.58 -6.86
C LEU A 66 -6.07 1.01 -5.91
N PHE A 67 -6.35 0.96 -4.61
CA PHE A 67 -5.35 1.17 -3.57
C PHE A 67 -4.58 -0.13 -3.33
N ASP A 68 -3.27 -0.08 -3.50
CA ASP A 68 -2.37 -1.23 -3.34
C ASP A 68 -1.30 -0.91 -2.29
N GLY A 69 -1.28 -1.72 -1.24
CA GLY A 69 -0.43 -1.51 -0.07
C GLY A 69 -0.89 -0.36 0.84
N PHE A 70 -2.15 0.09 0.73
CA PHE A 70 -2.78 1.07 1.62
C PHE A 70 -4.30 0.80 1.73
N PRO A 71 -4.90 0.90 2.93
CA PRO A 71 -4.29 1.17 4.23
C PRO A 71 -3.54 -0.05 4.78
N ARG A 72 -2.59 0.19 5.70
CA ARG A 72 -1.79 -0.85 6.39
C ARG A 72 -2.02 -0.92 7.90
N ASN A 73 -2.77 0.02 8.46
CA ASN A 73 -3.22 -0.01 9.84
C ASN A 73 -4.59 0.69 9.97
N ILE A 74 -5.22 0.56 11.14
CA ILE A 74 -6.56 1.13 11.39
C ILE A 74 -6.56 2.65 11.27
N HIS A 75 -5.49 3.33 11.67
CA HIS A 75 -5.40 4.79 11.57
C HIS A 75 -5.43 5.24 10.10
N GLN A 76 -4.64 4.59 9.24
CA GLN A 76 -4.65 4.80 7.80
C GLN A 76 -6.03 4.50 7.17
N ALA A 77 -6.74 3.48 7.64
CA ALA A 77 -8.09 3.18 7.16
C ALA A 77 -9.09 4.32 7.47
N ASN A 78 -8.98 4.93 8.65
CA ASN A 78 -9.79 6.10 9.01
C ASN A 78 -9.43 7.31 8.14
N LEU A 79 -8.13 7.56 7.92
CA LEU A 79 -7.66 8.65 7.05
C LEU A 79 -8.11 8.44 5.59
N LEU A 80 -8.05 7.21 5.08
CA LEU A 80 -8.58 6.86 3.76
C LEU A 80 -10.07 7.17 3.68
N SER A 81 -10.84 6.78 4.69
CA SER A 81 -12.28 7.04 4.74
C SER A 81 -12.58 8.54 4.69
N GLN A 82 -11.83 9.36 5.42
CA GLN A 82 -11.94 10.82 5.37
C GLN A 82 -11.62 11.39 3.98
N LEU A 83 -10.53 10.92 3.35
CA LEU A 83 -10.14 11.32 2.01
C LEU A 83 -11.22 10.97 0.99
N LEU A 84 -11.69 9.73 0.98
CA LEU A 84 -12.74 9.27 0.06
C LEU A 84 -14.04 10.06 0.24
N ASN A 85 -14.45 10.33 1.48
CA ASN A 85 -15.62 11.16 1.79
C ASN A 85 -15.48 12.58 1.23
N SER A 86 -14.29 13.20 1.37
CA SER A 86 -14.04 14.56 0.84
C SER A 86 -14.09 14.62 -0.70
N LEU A 87 -13.89 13.48 -1.36
CA LEU A 87 -13.95 13.33 -2.80
C LEU A 87 -15.31 12.80 -3.29
N ASN A 88 -16.26 12.55 -2.38
CA ASN A 88 -17.54 11.88 -2.65
C ASN A 88 -17.38 10.51 -3.34
N ILE A 89 -16.36 9.75 -2.95
CA ILE A 89 -16.09 8.40 -3.43
C ILE A 89 -16.48 7.41 -2.33
N ASN A 90 -17.18 6.33 -2.70
CA ASN A 90 -17.44 5.22 -1.80
C ASN A 90 -16.38 4.13 -2.01
N LEU A 91 -15.99 3.46 -0.92
CA LEU A 91 -15.19 2.25 -1.02
C LEU A 91 -16.13 1.07 -1.36
N ASP A 92 -15.91 0.41 -2.49
CA ASP A 92 -16.80 -0.68 -2.96
C ASP A 92 -16.46 -2.04 -2.33
N CYS A 93 -15.17 -2.36 -2.24
CA CYS A 93 -14.71 -3.64 -1.69
C CYS A 93 -13.25 -3.61 -1.24
N VAL A 94 -12.87 -4.63 -0.48
CA VAL A 94 -11.49 -4.92 -0.09
C VAL A 94 -11.17 -6.34 -0.55
N VAL A 95 -10.15 -6.50 -1.39
CA VAL A 95 -9.73 -7.82 -1.87
C VAL A 95 -8.64 -8.36 -0.96
N LEU A 96 -8.92 -9.45 -0.27
CA LEU A 96 -7.97 -10.16 0.58
C LEU A 96 -7.33 -11.30 -0.20
N ILE A 97 -6.00 -11.26 -0.34
CA ILE A 97 -5.22 -12.34 -0.95
C ILE A 97 -4.56 -13.12 0.18
N GLU A 98 -5.04 -14.34 0.44
CA GLU A 98 -4.47 -15.24 1.45
C GLU A 98 -3.39 -16.13 0.81
N VAL A 99 -2.19 -16.11 1.38
CA VAL A 99 -1.04 -16.89 0.90
C VAL A 99 -0.28 -17.41 2.10
N ASP A 100 0.25 -18.63 2.00
CA ASP A 100 1.11 -19.19 3.03
C ASP A 100 2.40 -18.37 3.20
N GLU A 101 2.88 -18.29 4.43
CA GLU A 101 4.09 -17.53 4.80
C GLU A 101 5.33 -18.07 4.07
N SER A 102 5.44 -19.39 3.93
CA SER A 102 6.54 -20.06 3.21
C SER A 102 6.60 -19.65 1.74
N ILE A 103 5.44 -19.53 1.08
CA ILE A 103 5.34 -19.04 -0.29
C ILE A 103 5.70 -17.55 -0.36
N SER A 104 5.26 -16.76 0.62
CA SER A 104 5.58 -15.33 0.70
C SER A 104 7.09 -15.09 0.82
N LEU A 105 7.79 -15.88 1.64
CA LEU A 105 9.25 -15.88 1.78
C LEU A 105 9.94 -16.21 0.44
N GLN A 106 9.55 -17.30 -0.21
CA GLN A 106 10.12 -17.70 -1.50
C GLN A 106 9.98 -16.59 -2.55
N ARG A 107 8.80 -15.95 -2.61
CA ARG A 107 8.53 -14.86 -3.56
C ARG A 107 9.34 -13.60 -3.29
N ILE A 108 9.66 -13.30 -2.03
CA ILE A 108 10.49 -12.14 -1.67
C ILE A 108 11.93 -12.40 -2.08
N LEU A 109 12.47 -13.58 -1.75
CA LEU A 109 13.84 -13.95 -2.12
C LEU A 109 14.04 -13.95 -3.64
N SER A 110 13.07 -14.49 -4.40
CA SER A 110 13.12 -14.45 -5.87
C SER A 110 13.09 -13.02 -6.43
N ARG A 111 12.33 -12.10 -5.81
CA ARG A 111 12.27 -10.70 -6.24
C ARG A 111 13.55 -9.93 -5.98
N LYS A 112 14.30 -10.26 -4.92
CA LYS A 112 15.63 -9.70 -4.69
C LYS A 112 16.53 -9.90 -5.90
N GLU A 113 16.49 -11.10 -6.49
CA GLU A 113 17.31 -11.47 -7.64
C GLU A 113 16.83 -10.82 -8.94
N SER A 114 15.51 -10.73 -9.16
CA SER A 114 14.96 -10.21 -10.41
C SER A 114 14.77 -8.70 -10.47
N GLU A 115 14.51 -8.05 -9.32
CA GLU A 115 14.10 -6.64 -9.25
C GLU A 115 15.09 -5.75 -8.48
N CYS A 116 16.17 -6.31 -7.93
CA CYS A 116 17.24 -5.59 -7.22
C CYS A 116 16.74 -4.65 -6.10
N ARG A 117 15.67 -5.06 -5.40
CA ARG A 117 15.11 -4.31 -4.26
C ARG A 117 15.96 -4.52 -3.01
N SER A 118 16.41 -3.45 -2.37
CA SER A 118 17.28 -3.51 -1.18
C SER A 118 16.58 -4.11 0.05
N ASP A 119 15.28 -3.89 0.12
CA ASP A 119 14.37 -4.30 1.19
C ASP A 119 13.84 -5.74 1.05
N ASP A 120 14.21 -6.47 0.00
CA ASP A 120 13.85 -7.87 -0.19
C ASP A 120 14.95 -8.78 0.40
N ASN A 121 14.97 -8.91 1.72
CA ASN A 121 15.87 -9.79 2.46
C ASN A 121 15.17 -10.42 3.67
N GLU A 122 15.78 -11.45 4.27
CA GLU A 122 15.16 -12.24 5.35
C GLU A 122 14.87 -11.43 6.62
N GLU A 123 15.78 -10.52 7.00
CA GLU A 123 15.62 -9.64 8.16
C GLU A 123 14.45 -8.67 7.97
N THR A 124 14.43 -7.97 6.83
CA THR A 124 13.34 -7.05 6.49
C THR A 124 12.00 -7.80 6.36
N LEU A 125 12.00 -9.03 5.83
CA LEU A 125 10.78 -9.84 5.73
C LEU A 125 10.22 -10.21 7.11
N THR A 126 11.08 -10.63 8.04
CA THR A 126 10.67 -10.99 9.40
C THR A 126 9.99 -9.80 10.07
N SER A 127 10.62 -8.62 9.98
CA SER A 127 10.03 -7.36 10.46
C SER A 127 8.69 -7.03 9.79
N ARG A 128 8.58 -7.23 8.47
CA ARG A 128 7.34 -7.00 7.71
C ARG A 128 6.21 -7.93 8.13
N LEU A 129 6.49 -9.20 8.36
CA LEU A 129 5.49 -10.18 8.82
C LEU A 129 5.00 -9.84 10.23
N GLN A 130 5.91 -9.40 11.10
CA GLN A 130 5.54 -8.92 12.43
C GLN A 130 4.65 -7.68 12.35
N VAL A 131 5.02 -6.67 11.57
CA VAL A 131 4.21 -5.46 11.34
C VAL A 131 2.86 -5.83 10.73
N TYR A 132 2.82 -6.72 9.73
CA TYR A 132 1.57 -7.18 9.14
C TYR A 132 0.65 -7.82 10.19
N SER A 133 1.18 -8.72 11.01
CA SER A 133 0.41 -9.40 12.06
C SER A 133 -0.17 -8.43 13.08
N GLN A 134 0.59 -7.41 13.46
CA GLN A 134 0.23 -6.46 14.53
C GLN A 134 -0.66 -5.31 14.03
N GLU A 135 -0.38 -4.78 12.85
CA GLU A 135 -1.00 -3.53 12.37
C GLU A 135 -1.96 -3.74 11.21
N THR A 136 -1.61 -4.61 10.26
CA THR A 136 -2.39 -4.78 9.02
C THR A 136 -3.48 -5.82 9.14
N LYS A 137 -3.22 -6.97 9.78
CA LYS A 137 -4.19 -8.05 9.96
C LYS A 137 -5.50 -7.60 10.64
N PRO A 138 -5.50 -6.70 11.65
CA PRO A 138 -6.74 -6.17 12.23
C PRO A 138 -7.65 -5.45 11.23
N LEU A 139 -7.13 -4.99 10.08
CA LEU A 139 -7.96 -4.38 9.02
C LEU A 139 -8.95 -5.37 8.41
N ILE A 140 -8.64 -6.67 8.42
CA ILE A 140 -9.54 -7.70 7.90
C ILE A 140 -10.84 -7.66 8.71
N GLU A 141 -10.75 -7.65 10.03
CA GLU A 141 -11.93 -7.57 10.92
C GLU A 141 -12.64 -6.21 10.77
N HIS A 142 -11.87 -5.12 10.71
CA HIS A 142 -12.40 -3.77 10.51
C HIS A 142 -13.33 -3.71 9.28
N TYR A 143 -12.89 -4.20 8.12
CA TYR A 143 -13.67 -4.18 6.88
C TYR A 143 -14.68 -5.33 6.75
N SER A 144 -14.47 -6.45 7.46
CA SER A 144 -15.42 -7.58 7.45
C SER A 144 -16.77 -7.21 8.08
N SER A 145 -16.76 -6.33 9.08
CA SER A 145 -17.98 -5.81 9.72
C SER A 145 -18.94 -5.15 8.72
N SER A 146 -18.41 -4.64 7.61
CA SER A 146 -19.17 -3.93 6.57
C SER A 146 -19.50 -4.81 5.34
N SER A 147 -19.23 -6.12 5.38
CA SER A 147 -19.40 -7.07 4.25
C SER A 147 -18.62 -6.71 2.98
N MET A 148 -17.55 -5.91 3.11
CA MET A 148 -16.77 -5.38 1.99
C MET A 148 -15.65 -6.30 1.54
N VAL A 149 -15.23 -7.23 2.40
CA VAL A 149 -14.10 -8.13 2.13
C VAL A 149 -14.52 -9.20 1.11
N LYS A 150 -13.73 -9.33 0.04
CA LYS A 150 -13.82 -10.37 -0.99
C LYS A 150 -12.54 -11.21 -0.94
N LYS A 151 -12.68 -12.52 -1.09
CA LYS A 151 -11.57 -13.49 -1.16
C LYS A 151 -11.45 -14.01 -2.58
#